data_AF-A0A497PD58-F1
#
_entry.id   AF-A0A497PD58-F1
#
_cell.length_a   1.000
_cell.length_b   1.000
_cell.length_c   1.000
_cell.angle_alpha   90.00
_cell.angle_beta   90.00
_cell.angle_gamma   90.00
#
_symmetry.space_group_name_H-M   'P 1'
#
loop_
_entity.id
_entity.type
_entity.pdbx_description
1 polymer ?
#
loop_
_entity_poly.entity_id
_entity_poly.type
_entity_poly.pdbx_seq_one_letter_code
_entity_poly.pdbx_strand_id
1 'polypeptide(L)'
;MVRFYIEDRLSVLPRSYCPISAERVVAEVSEGTVCARVLSDEEPVGLALLGTCRFAVDAIIETTDGAVGGSVTGELNGTFVIFGNLSTLPELEAADDQSFQRWNVSPDRFVKQVMDILDEMAAKVPRSVDTKRGTMLAGEDNGGNHTILVESEDRVVLVRGDHVVAITDDALVVVDDDRVSVTTSQGRCVEIGRNTRLGPTDSGHPFSVPYSVGTLPFRALRRSWNKWYDWWR
;
A
#
# COMPACT_ATOMS: atom_id res chain seq x y z
N MET A 1 -11.23 3.84 23.42
CA MET A 1 -9.86 3.73 22.85
C MET A 1 -9.75 2.32 22.33
N VAL A 2 -9.51 2.15 21.03
CA VAL A 2 -9.35 0.82 20.43
C VAL A 2 -8.03 0.24 20.94
N ARG A 3 -8.05 -1.03 21.36
CA ARG A 3 -6.83 -1.75 21.76
C ARG A 3 -6.62 -2.90 20.79
N PHE A 4 -5.42 -2.98 20.26
CA PHE A 4 -5.00 -4.08 19.42
C PHE A 4 -4.24 -5.12 20.23
N TYR A 5 -4.37 -6.38 19.84
CA TYR A 5 -3.64 -7.51 20.40
C TYR A 5 -3.11 -8.37 19.26
N ILE A 6 -1.99 -9.06 19.50
CA ILE A 6 -1.46 -10.06 18.58
C ILE A 6 -1.84 -11.43 19.10
N GLU A 7 -2.42 -12.26 18.24
CA GLU A 7 -2.70 -13.66 18.55
C GLU A 7 -1.38 -14.40 18.84
N ASP A 8 -1.32 -15.15 19.95
CA ASP A 8 -0.12 -15.89 20.38
C ASP A 8 0.35 -16.93 19.35
N ARG A 9 -0.57 -17.37 18.48
CA ARG A 9 -0.29 -18.33 17.43
C ARG A 9 0.40 -17.65 16.25
N LEU A 10 1.70 -17.91 16.14
CA LEU A 10 2.52 -17.50 15.01
C LEU A 10 2.40 -18.51 13.87
N SER A 11 2.31 -17.98 12.66
CA SER A 11 2.05 -18.74 11.44
C SER A 11 2.95 -18.32 10.30
N VAL A 12 2.98 -19.10 9.23
CA VAL A 12 3.70 -18.79 7.99
C VAL A 12 2.75 -18.87 6.81
N LEU A 13 2.96 -17.97 5.85
CA LEU A 13 2.31 -18.02 4.54
C LEU A 13 3.00 -19.07 3.66
N PRO A 14 2.37 -20.22 3.36
CA PRO A 14 2.99 -21.29 2.56
C PRO A 14 3.04 -20.98 1.06
N ARG A 15 2.45 -19.87 0.63
CA ARG A 15 2.45 -19.36 -0.74
C ARG A 15 2.28 -17.85 -0.71
N SER A 16 2.53 -17.19 -1.83
CA SER A 16 2.25 -15.75 -1.91
C SER A 16 0.76 -15.46 -1.69
N TYR A 17 0.49 -14.31 -1.10
CA TYR A 17 -0.84 -13.86 -0.74
C TYR A 17 -1.05 -12.44 -1.25
N CYS A 18 -2.19 -12.19 -1.88
CA CYS A 18 -2.52 -10.90 -2.47
C CYS A 18 -3.63 -10.22 -1.65
N PRO A 19 -3.29 -9.52 -0.55
CA PRO A 19 -4.28 -8.84 0.32
C PRO A 19 -5.04 -7.72 -0.39
N ILE A 20 -4.44 -7.12 -1.42
CA ILE A 20 -5.07 -6.05 -2.22
C ILE A 20 -4.93 -6.44 -3.69
N SER A 21 -6.06 -6.59 -4.37
CA SER A 21 -6.12 -6.92 -5.80
C SER A 21 -7.32 -6.19 -6.42
N ALA A 22 -7.14 -4.88 -6.63
CA ALA A 22 -8.13 -4.00 -7.21
C ALA A 22 -7.66 -3.49 -8.59
N GLU A 23 -8.49 -2.70 -9.26
CA GLU A 23 -8.17 -2.19 -10.60
C GLU A 23 -6.90 -1.33 -10.63
N ARG A 24 -6.77 -0.42 -9.64
CA ARG A 24 -5.70 0.57 -9.58
C ARG A 24 -4.60 0.23 -8.59
N VAL A 25 -4.69 -0.91 -7.89
CA VAL A 25 -3.70 -1.27 -6.88
C VAL A 25 -3.61 -2.77 -6.70
N VAL A 26 -2.37 -3.24 -6.56
CA VAL A 26 -2.06 -4.59 -6.16
C VAL A 26 -1.02 -4.56 -5.06
N ALA A 27 -1.19 -5.41 -4.05
CA ALA A 27 -0.17 -5.69 -3.04
C ALA A 27 -0.04 -7.20 -2.86
N GLU A 28 1.18 -7.72 -2.95
CA GLU A 28 1.50 -9.14 -2.87
C GLU A 28 2.54 -9.38 -1.78
N VAL A 29 2.16 -10.20 -0.80
CA VAL A 29 3.01 -10.70 0.27
C VAL A 29 3.68 -11.98 -0.18
N SER A 30 5.00 -12.06 0.01
CA SER A 30 5.81 -13.20 -0.43
C SER A 30 5.58 -14.45 0.42
N GLU A 31 5.81 -15.61 -0.20
CA GLU A 31 5.86 -16.90 0.50
C GLU A 31 6.95 -16.94 1.58
N GLY A 32 6.68 -17.68 2.66
CA GLY A 32 7.57 -17.81 3.80
C GLY A 32 7.56 -16.57 4.70
N THR A 33 6.60 -15.67 4.50
CA THR A 33 6.34 -14.56 5.41
C THR A 33 5.72 -15.09 6.69
N VAL A 34 6.33 -14.75 7.83
CA VAL A 34 5.76 -15.03 9.14
C VAL A 34 4.60 -14.08 9.37
N CYS A 35 3.52 -14.56 9.97
CA CYS A 35 2.36 -13.74 10.28
C CYS A 35 1.69 -14.13 11.61
N ALA A 36 0.98 -13.18 12.18
CA ALA A 36 0.11 -13.36 13.33
C ALA A 36 -1.17 -12.55 13.12
N ARG A 37 -2.30 -12.98 13.67
CA ARG A 37 -3.53 -12.18 13.58
C ARG A 37 -3.45 -10.98 14.51
N VAL A 38 -3.93 -9.85 14.02
CA VAL A 38 -4.20 -8.66 14.82
C VAL A 38 -5.67 -8.69 15.21
N LEU A 39 -5.93 -8.63 16.51
CA LEU A 39 -7.26 -8.66 17.10
C LEU A 39 -7.64 -7.30 17.66
N SER A 40 -8.91 -6.94 17.59
CA SER A 40 -9.53 -5.82 18.31
C SER A 40 -10.80 -6.34 18.96
N ASP A 41 -10.92 -6.19 20.28
CA ASP A 41 -12.06 -6.74 21.04
C ASP A 41 -12.32 -8.22 20.73
N GLU A 42 -11.24 -9.02 20.66
CA GLU A 42 -11.22 -10.46 20.30
C GLU A 42 -11.60 -10.79 18.85
N GLU A 43 -11.99 -9.81 18.03
CA GLU A 43 -12.26 -10.01 16.61
C GLU A 43 -11.01 -9.81 15.75
N PRO A 44 -10.74 -10.67 14.75
CA PRO A 44 -9.62 -10.48 13.84
C PRO A 44 -9.88 -9.31 12.90
N VAL A 45 -9.01 -8.31 12.96
CA VAL A 45 -9.10 -7.07 12.18
C VAL A 45 -7.95 -6.88 11.20
N GLY A 46 -6.90 -7.70 11.32
CA GLY A 46 -5.72 -7.60 10.48
C GLY A 46 -4.74 -8.75 10.62
N LEU A 47 -3.62 -8.64 9.90
CA LEU A 47 -2.43 -9.46 10.03
C LEU A 47 -1.25 -8.58 10.40
N ALA A 48 -0.41 -9.07 11.28
CA ALA A 48 0.94 -8.61 11.48
C ALA A 48 1.87 -9.54 10.71
N LEU A 49 2.84 -8.99 9.98
CA LEU A 49 3.67 -9.75 9.05
C LEU A 49 5.15 -9.41 9.24
N LEU A 50 5.99 -10.42 9.07
CA LEU A 50 7.44 -10.30 8.97
C LEU A 50 7.86 -10.97 7.67
N GLY A 51 8.11 -10.15 6.65
CA GLY A 51 8.41 -10.64 5.33
C GLY A 51 8.67 -9.56 4.30
N THR A 52 8.34 -9.87 3.04
CA THR A 52 8.39 -8.94 1.92
C THR A 52 7.00 -8.75 1.34
N CYS A 53 6.57 -7.51 1.18
CA CYS A 53 5.35 -7.15 0.46
C CYS A 53 5.69 -6.21 -0.69
N ARG A 54 5.36 -6.58 -1.92
CA ARG A 54 5.49 -5.71 -3.09
C ARG A 54 4.16 -5.10 -3.43
N PHE A 55 4.15 -3.84 -3.85
CA PHE A 55 2.93 -3.19 -4.28
C PHE A 55 3.16 -2.34 -5.52
N ALA A 56 2.07 -2.14 -6.26
CA ALA A 56 1.99 -1.19 -7.36
C ALA A 56 0.64 -0.48 -7.31
N VAL A 57 0.68 0.83 -7.53
CA VAL A 57 -0.46 1.73 -7.59
C VAL A 57 -0.46 2.39 -8.97
N ASP A 58 -1.56 2.25 -9.70
CA ASP A 58 -1.78 2.95 -10.95
C ASP A 58 -2.35 4.34 -10.66
N ALA A 59 -1.46 5.31 -10.44
CA ALA A 59 -1.86 6.69 -10.19
C ALA A 59 -2.05 7.48 -11.47
N ILE A 60 -2.79 6.89 -12.41
CA ILE A 60 -3.15 7.48 -13.70
C ILE A 60 -4.65 7.75 -13.70
N ILE A 61 -5.03 8.96 -14.11
CA ILE A 61 -6.41 9.31 -14.41
C ILE A 61 -6.56 9.61 -15.89
N GLU A 62 -7.58 9.01 -16.51
CA GLU A 62 -8.01 9.32 -17.86
C GLU A 62 -8.79 10.64 -17.85
N THR A 63 -8.49 11.51 -18.80
CA THR A 63 -9.09 12.83 -18.96
C THR A 63 -9.61 13.03 -20.37
N THR A 64 -10.40 14.09 -20.59
CA THR A 64 -10.86 14.46 -21.93
C THR A 64 -9.72 14.76 -22.92
N ASP A 65 -8.54 15.13 -22.42
CA ASP A 65 -7.39 15.55 -23.22
C ASP A 65 -6.24 14.53 -23.25
N GLY A 66 -6.42 13.35 -22.65
CA GLY A 66 -5.40 12.30 -22.53
C GLY A 66 -5.34 11.69 -21.13
N ALA A 67 -4.19 11.18 -20.71
CA ALA A 67 -4.00 10.61 -19.38
C ALA A 67 -2.97 11.42 -18.57
N VAL A 68 -3.22 11.57 -17.26
CA VAL A 68 -2.33 12.31 -16.35
C VAL A 68 -1.96 11.42 -15.17
N GLY A 69 -0.68 11.48 -14.76
CA GLY A 69 -0.16 10.77 -13.61
C GLY A 69 0.91 9.72 -13.97
N GLY A 70 1.10 8.74 -13.10
CA GLY A 70 2.10 7.69 -13.30
C GLY A 70 1.96 6.55 -12.29
N SER A 71 2.39 5.36 -12.66
CA SER A 71 2.35 4.23 -11.73
C SER A 71 3.46 4.33 -10.68
N VAL A 72 3.12 4.03 -9.42
CA VAL A 72 4.07 4.01 -8.30
C VAL A 72 4.25 2.57 -7.85
N THR A 73 5.49 2.13 -7.69
CA THR A 73 5.81 0.79 -7.18
C THR A 73 6.67 0.88 -5.94
N GLY A 74 6.53 -0.08 -5.04
CA GLY A 74 7.35 -0.17 -3.85
C GLY A 74 7.40 -1.56 -3.25
N GLU A 75 8.21 -1.68 -2.20
CA GLU A 75 8.42 -2.91 -1.47
C GLU A 75 8.57 -2.56 0.02
N LEU A 76 7.80 -3.24 0.87
CA LEU A 76 7.99 -3.27 2.32
C LEU A 76 8.82 -4.51 2.66
N ASN A 77 9.81 -4.35 3.52
CA ASN A 77 10.64 -5.44 4.00
C ASN A 77 10.77 -5.40 5.51
N GLY A 78 10.70 -6.58 6.12
CA GLY A 78 10.70 -6.71 7.57
C GLY A 78 9.26 -6.68 8.10
N THR A 79 9.02 -5.89 9.14
CA THR A 79 7.75 -5.90 9.86
C THR A 79 6.76 -4.90 9.26
N PHE A 80 5.55 -5.36 8.94
CA PHE A 80 4.45 -4.53 8.47
C PHE A 80 3.11 -5.13 8.91
N VAL A 81 2.04 -4.33 8.82
CA VAL A 81 0.69 -4.72 9.20
C VAL A 81 -0.27 -4.54 8.03
N ILE A 82 -1.27 -5.41 7.97
CA ILE A 82 -2.41 -5.31 7.06
C ILE A 82 -3.68 -5.28 7.91
N PHE A 83 -4.56 -4.33 7.66
CA PHE A 83 -5.90 -4.27 8.24
C PHE A 83 -6.95 -4.37 7.15
N GLY A 84 -8.11 -4.95 7.45
CA GLY A 84 -9.22 -5.01 6.51
C GLY A 84 -9.96 -6.33 6.55
N ASN A 85 -10.63 -6.64 5.44
CA ASN A 85 -11.41 -7.87 5.33
C ASN A 85 -10.50 -9.09 5.10
N LEU A 86 -10.33 -9.90 6.14
CA LEU A 86 -9.51 -11.12 6.14
C LEU A 86 -10.23 -12.39 5.65
N SER A 87 -11.42 -12.26 5.06
CA SER A 87 -12.22 -13.42 4.61
C SER A 87 -11.52 -14.27 3.54
N THR A 88 -10.51 -13.71 2.86
CA THR A 88 -9.74 -14.38 1.80
C THR A 88 -8.37 -14.85 2.26
N LEU A 89 -8.12 -14.94 3.58
CA LEU A 89 -6.85 -15.45 4.08
C LEU A 89 -6.55 -16.86 3.55
N PRO A 90 -5.31 -17.11 3.10
CA PRO A 90 -4.90 -18.47 2.76
C PRO A 90 -4.84 -19.34 4.02
N GLU A 91 -4.81 -20.65 3.80
CA GLU A 91 -4.49 -21.58 4.88
C GLU A 91 -3.06 -21.28 5.38
N LEU A 92 -2.94 -21.12 6.70
CA LEU A 92 -1.69 -20.75 7.36
C LEU A 92 -1.06 -21.99 7.99
N GLU A 93 0.26 -22.11 7.85
CA GLU A 93 1.04 -23.15 8.52
C GLU A 93 1.53 -22.64 9.88
N ALA A 94 1.88 -23.54 10.79
CA ALA A 94 2.49 -23.15 12.07
C ALA A 94 3.92 -22.66 11.82
N ALA A 95 4.30 -21.53 12.41
CA ALA A 95 5.68 -21.06 12.33
C ALA A 95 6.60 -21.93 13.20
N ASP A 96 7.82 -22.16 12.70
CA ASP A 96 8.91 -22.80 13.43
C ASP A 96 10.11 -21.86 13.59
N ASP A 97 11.15 -22.31 14.30
CA ASP A 97 12.35 -21.48 14.52
C ASP A 97 13.06 -21.10 13.21
N GLN A 98 13.00 -21.96 12.18
CA GLN A 98 13.63 -21.69 10.87
C GLN A 98 12.95 -20.53 10.14
N SER A 99 11.63 -20.40 10.32
CA SER A 99 10.81 -19.34 9.75
C SER A 99 11.31 -17.94 10.18
N PHE A 100 11.76 -17.83 11.43
CA PHE A 100 12.30 -16.59 12.01
C PHE A 100 13.79 -16.36 11.67
N GLN A 101 14.58 -17.43 11.56
CA GLN A 101 16.01 -17.34 11.22
C GLN A 101 16.25 -16.64 9.87
N ARG A 102 15.37 -16.85 8.88
CA ARG A 102 15.44 -16.18 7.57
C ARG A 102 15.49 -14.65 7.68
N TRP A 103 14.80 -14.10 8.68
CA TRP A 103 14.66 -12.66 8.88
C TRP A 103 15.59 -12.11 9.95
N ASN A 104 16.34 -12.98 10.64
CA ASN A 104 17.21 -12.61 11.77
C ASN A 104 16.47 -11.81 12.86
N VAL A 105 15.21 -12.20 13.13
CA VAL A 105 14.32 -11.58 14.12
C VAL A 105 13.75 -12.68 15.00
N SER A 106 13.79 -12.51 16.32
CA SER A 106 13.13 -13.45 17.25
C SER A 106 11.62 -13.23 17.30
N PRO A 107 10.82 -14.23 17.71
CA PRO A 107 9.38 -14.07 17.92
C PRO A 107 9.01 -12.86 18.80
N ASP A 108 9.67 -12.71 19.96
CA ASP A 108 9.40 -11.59 20.87
C ASP A 108 9.72 -10.22 20.25
N ARG A 109 10.80 -10.16 19.45
CA ARG A 109 11.19 -8.92 18.75
C ARG A 109 10.17 -8.59 17.67
N PHE A 110 9.69 -9.58 16.92
CA PHE A 110 8.63 -9.41 15.94
C PHE A 110 7.36 -8.84 16.59
N VAL A 111 6.86 -9.49 17.65
CA VAL A 111 5.65 -9.01 18.36
C VAL A 111 5.84 -7.60 18.87
N LYS A 112 7.01 -7.28 19.46
CA LYS A 112 7.32 -5.92 19.90
C LYS A 112 7.27 -4.90 18.77
N GLN A 113 7.94 -5.17 17.64
CA GLN A 113 7.97 -4.26 16.49
C GLN A 113 6.56 -4.00 15.93
N VAL A 114 5.73 -5.04 15.90
CA VAL A 114 4.33 -4.90 15.50
C VAL A 114 3.56 -4.03 16.47
N MET A 115 3.69 -4.26 17.78
CA MET A 115 3.02 -3.44 18.80
C MET A 115 3.46 -1.98 18.73
N ASP A 116 4.74 -1.70 18.47
CA ASP A 116 5.25 -0.34 18.27
C ASP A 116 4.55 0.35 17.07
N ILE A 117 4.38 -0.36 15.94
CA ILE A 117 3.61 0.13 14.77
C ILE A 117 2.15 0.40 15.14
N LEU A 118 1.51 -0.53 15.84
CA LEU A 118 0.10 -0.42 16.25
C LEU A 118 -0.14 0.74 17.22
N ASP A 119 0.75 0.94 18.18
CA ASP A 119 0.69 2.01 19.16
C ASP A 119 0.90 3.38 18.48
N GLU A 120 1.84 3.47 17.55
CA GLU A 120 2.04 4.69 16.76
C GLU A 120 0.79 5.05 15.95
N MET A 121 0.17 4.06 15.30
CA MET A 121 -1.07 4.24 14.57
C MET A 121 -2.22 4.66 15.50
N ALA A 122 -2.37 4.00 16.64
CA ALA A 122 -3.42 4.30 17.61
C ALA A 122 -3.27 5.70 18.25
N ALA A 123 -2.03 6.16 18.44
CA ALA A 123 -1.75 7.50 18.96
C ALA A 123 -2.12 8.62 17.97
N LYS A 124 -2.01 8.35 16.67
CA LYS A 124 -2.24 9.35 15.60
C LYS A 124 -3.66 9.36 15.04
N VAL A 125 -4.46 8.30 15.25
CA VAL A 125 -5.83 8.19 14.70
C VAL A 125 -6.88 8.52 15.77
N PRO A 126 -7.61 9.66 15.67
CA PRO A 126 -8.51 10.09 16.73
C PRO A 126 -9.75 9.21 16.92
N ARG A 127 -10.25 8.53 15.87
CA ARG A 127 -11.50 7.75 15.91
C ARG A 127 -11.53 6.66 14.84
N SER A 128 -11.84 5.43 15.28
CA SER A 128 -12.26 4.22 14.54
C SER A 128 -11.69 3.99 13.14
N VAL A 129 -10.85 2.96 13.01
CA VAL A 129 -10.58 2.32 11.71
C VAL A 129 -11.81 1.47 11.36
N ASP A 130 -12.59 1.86 10.36
CA ASP A 130 -13.62 0.99 9.79
C ASP A 130 -12.95 -0.02 8.85
N THR A 131 -12.50 -1.14 9.41
CA THR A 131 -11.85 -2.23 8.67
C THR A 131 -12.82 -3.00 7.77
N LYS A 132 -14.12 -2.66 7.76
CA LYS A 132 -15.12 -3.37 6.95
C LYS A 132 -15.20 -2.87 5.51
N ARG A 133 -14.67 -1.68 5.21
CA ARG A 133 -14.86 -1.00 3.91
C ARG A 133 -13.59 -0.85 3.06
N GLY A 134 -12.50 -1.49 3.45
CA GLY A 134 -11.26 -1.44 2.69
C GLY A 134 -10.15 -2.25 3.32
N THR A 135 -9.03 -2.28 2.62
CA THR A 135 -7.78 -2.88 3.10
C THR A 135 -6.71 -1.80 3.22
N MET A 136 -5.99 -1.81 4.33
CA MET A 136 -4.85 -0.95 4.57
C MET A 136 -3.60 -1.81 4.79
N LEU A 137 -2.50 -1.40 4.18
CA LEU A 137 -1.15 -1.92 4.39
C LEU A 137 -0.31 -0.80 5.00
N ALA A 138 0.44 -1.06 6.07
CA ALA A 138 1.32 -0.09 6.70
C ALA A 138 2.63 -0.73 7.15
N GLY A 139 3.76 -0.08 6.88
CA GLY A 139 5.09 -0.54 7.29
C GLY A 139 6.19 0.39 6.83
N GLU A 140 7.43 -0.07 6.85
CA GLU A 140 8.58 0.67 6.32
C GLU A 140 9.08 0.05 5.01
N ASP A 141 9.49 0.91 4.08
CA ASP A 141 10.17 0.48 2.87
C ASP A 141 11.68 0.32 3.09
N ASN A 142 12.41 -0.12 2.06
CA ASN A 142 13.86 -0.28 2.11
C ASN A 142 14.66 1.01 2.37
N GLY A 143 14.04 2.18 2.18
CA GLY A 143 14.63 3.47 2.48
C GLY A 143 14.39 3.92 3.92
N GLY A 144 13.66 3.15 4.72
CA GLY A 144 13.20 3.56 6.05
C GLY A 144 12.03 4.55 6.00
N ASN A 145 11.36 4.68 4.85
CA ASN A 145 10.19 5.55 4.74
C ASN A 145 8.95 4.80 5.23
N HIS A 146 8.22 5.42 6.14
CA HIS A 146 6.88 4.95 6.48
C HIS A 146 6.00 4.98 5.22
N THR A 147 5.41 3.84 4.94
CA THR A 147 4.54 3.63 3.79
C THR A 147 3.19 3.16 4.28
N ILE A 148 2.14 3.84 3.84
CA ILE A 148 0.74 3.48 4.09
C ILE A 148 0.05 3.39 2.73
N LEU A 149 -0.58 2.26 2.46
CA LEU A 149 -1.39 2.04 1.28
C LEU A 149 -2.79 1.66 1.72
N VAL A 150 -3.79 2.44 1.31
CA VAL A 150 -5.20 2.20 1.60
C VAL A 150 -5.93 1.98 0.29
N GLU A 151 -6.69 0.91 0.22
CA GLU A 151 -7.63 0.61 -0.85
C GLU A 151 -9.04 0.54 -0.24
N SER A 152 -9.99 1.21 -0.88
CA SER A 152 -11.40 1.19 -0.49
C SER A 152 -12.27 1.52 -1.70
N GLU A 153 -13.00 0.52 -2.20
CA GLU A 153 -13.91 0.67 -3.34
C GLU A 153 -13.17 1.20 -4.60
N ASP A 154 -13.49 2.43 -5.02
CA ASP A 154 -12.90 3.12 -6.17
C ASP A 154 -11.73 4.04 -5.77
N ARG A 155 -11.26 3.95 -4.51
CA ARG A 155 -10.31 4.90 -3.92
C ARG A 155 -9.04 4.21 -3.49
N VAL A 156 -7.92 4.81 -3.87
CA VAL A 156 -6.59 4.37 -3.47
C VAL A 156 -5.84 5.56 -2.89
N VAL A 157 -5.23 5.36 -1.73
CA VAL A 157 -4.32 6.35 -1.12
C VAL A 157 -3.00 5.67 -0.82
N LEU A 158 -1.91 6.23 -1.33
CA LEU A 158 -0.55 5.85 -1.00
C LEU A 158 0.14 7.04 -0.31
N VAL A 159 0.69 6.80 0.87
CA VAL A 159 1.62 7.71 1.56
C VAL A 159 2.96 6.98 1.61
N ARG A 160 4.04 7.63 1.20
CA ARG A 160 5.40 7.09 1.25
C ARG A 160 6.38 8.22 1.55
N GLY A 161 6.79 8.34 2.81
CA GLY A 161 7.53 9.51 3.27
C GLY A 161 6.75 10.80 3.00
N ASP A 162 7.36 11.72 2.25
CA ASP A 162 6.82 13.05 1.94
C ASP A 162 5.92 13.02 0.68
N HIS A 163 5.85 11.87 0.01
CA HIS A 163 5.04 11.64 -1.18
C HIS A 163 3.66 11.09 -0.82
N VAL A 164 2.59 11.75 -1.26
CA VAL A 164 1.21 11.28 -1.10
C VAL A 164 0.51 11.27 -2.45
N VAL A 165 -0.17 10.16 -2.73
CA VAL A 165 -1.01 9.99 -3.91
C VAL A 165 -2.38 9.55 -3.45
N ALA A 166 -3.43 10.25 -3.84
CA ALA A 166 -4.81 9.83 -3.66
C ALA A 166 -5.53 9.83 -5.00
N ILE A 167 -6.17 8.73 -5.33
CA ILE A 167 -6.78 8.51 -6.63
C ILE A 167 -8.22 8.06 -6.42
N THR A 168 -9.13 8.65 -7.19
CA THR A 168 -10.52 8.22 -7.36
C THR A 168 -10.85 8.12 -8.85
N ASP A 169 -12.09 7.76 -9.18
CA ASP A 169 -12.55 7.81 -10.57
C ASP A 169 -12.56 9.21 -11.19
N ASP A 170 -12.77 10.23 -10.38
CA ASP A 170 -12.93 11.61 -10.86
C ASP A 170 -11.71 12.50 -10.65
N ALA A 171 -10.78 12.11 -9.78
CA ALA A 171 -9.64 12.95 -9.44
C ALA A 171 -8.37 12.18 -9.08
N LEU A 172 -7.24 12.82 -9.38
CA LEU A 172 -5.91 12.47 -8.93
C LEU A 172 -5.37 13.62 -8.08
N VAL A 173 -4.96 13.31 -6.86
CA VAL A 173 -4.24 14.22 -5.95
C VAL A 173 -2.84 13.69 -5.76
N VAL A 174 -1.85 14.54 -5.99
CA VAL A 174 -0.43 14.23 -5.72
C VAL A 174 0.13 15.33 -4.84
N VAL A 175 0.77 14.92 -3.76
CA VAL A 175 1.57 15.77 -2.87
C VAL A 175 3.00 15.28 -2.93
N ASP A 176 3.90 16.21 -3.19
CA ASP A 176 5.35 16.07 -3.14
C ASP A 176 5.92 17.19 -2.25
N ASP A 177 7.20 17.08 -1.84
CA ASP A 177 7.92 17.98 -0.92
C ASP A 177 7.47 19.45 -0.88
N ASP A 178 7.26 20.07 -2.04
CA ASP A 178 6.90 21.47 -2.16
C ASP A 178 5.71 21.75 -3.07
N ARG A 179 4.94 20.71 -3.42
CA ARG A 179 3.89 20.79 -4.43
C ARG A 179 2.67 19.94 -4.08
N VAL A 180 1.50 20.51 -4.31
CA VAL A 180 0.22 19.81 -4.30
C VAL A 180 -0.44 20.03 -5.65
N SER A 181 -0.81 18.96 -6.33
CA SER A 181 -1.58 19.02 -7.58
C SER A 181 -2.86 18.22 -7.46
N VAL A 182 -3.96 18.77 -7.97
CA VAL A 182 -5.26 18.11 -8.09
C VAL A 182 -5.68 18.17 -9.55
N THR A 183 -5.78 17.01 -10.19
CA THR A 183 -6.25 16.87 -11.58
C THR A 183 -7.58 16.14 -11.60
N THR A 184 -8.57 16.67 -12.31
CA THR A 184 -9.87 16.00 -12.49
C THR A 184 -9.95 15.23 -13.80
N SER A 185 -10.90 14.31 -13.91
CA SER A 185 -11.25 13.59 -15.15
C SER A 185 -11.68 14.50 -16.31
N GLN A 186 -11.98 15.78 -16.04
CA GLN A 186 -12.23 16.80 -17.06
C GLN A 186 -10.96 17.50 -17.57
N GLY A 187 -9.77 17.01 -17.18
CA GLY A 187 -8.48 17.63 -17.53
C GLY A 187 -8.15 18.90 -16.75
N ARG A 188 -9.00 19.32 -15.79
CA ARG A 188 -8.74 20.51 -14.99
C ARG A 188 -7.69 20.21 -13.94
N CYS A 189 -6.62 20.99 -13.93
CA CYS A 189 -5.54 20.88 -12.95
C CYS A 189 -5.43 22.17 -12.12
N VAL A 190 -5.30 22.00 -10.80
CA VAL A 190 -4.90 23.05 -9.86
C VAL A 190 -3.62 22.60 -9.19
N GLU A 191 -2.59 23.43 -9.24
CA GLU A 191 -1.31 23.18 -8.59
C GLU A 191 -0.97 24.33 -7.64
N ILE A 192 -0.48 23.98 -6.45
CA ILE A 192 0.01 24.91 -5.44
C ILE A 192 1.39 24.43 -5.02
N GLY A 193 2.38 25.32 -5.06
CA GLY A 193 3.73 25.04 -4.59
C GLY A 193 4.43 26.31 -4.13
N ARG A 194 5.69 26.19 -3.69
CA ARG A 194 6.47 27.31 -3.08
C ARG A 194 6.54 28.57 -3.95
N ASN A 195 6.31 28.46 -5.25
CA ASN A 195 6.37 29.57 -6.21
C ASN A 195 5.07 29.79 -7.02
N THR A 196 3.94 29.17 -6.66
CA THR A 196 2.84 29.02 -7.62
C THR A 196 1.82 30.16 -7.63
N ARG A 197 1.59 30.67 -8.85
CA ARG A 197 0.46 31.50 -9.29
C ARG A 197 -0.80 30.64 -9.42
N LEU A 198 -1.90 31.09 -8.83
CA LEU A 198 -3.23 30.51 -9.04
C LEU A 198 -3.71 30.74 -10.48
N GLY A 199 -3.98 29.67 -11.23
CA GLY A 199 -4.64 29.75 -12.53
C GLY A 199 -4.85 28.38 -13.16
N PRO A 200 -5.89 28.20 -14.01
CA PRO A 200 -6.02 27.01 -14.84
C PRO A 200 -4.81 26.95 -15.79
N THR A 201 -4.05 25.87 -15.75
CA THR A 201 -3.04 25.60 -16.77
C THR A 201 -3.74 25.08 -18.01
N ASP A 202 -4.18 25.98 -18.88
CA ASP A 202 -4.48 25.68 -20.28
C ASP A 202 -3.14 25.38 -20.97
N SER A 203 -2.67 24.14 -20.87
CA SER A 203 -1.51 23.73 -21.64
C SER A 203 -1.69 22.29 -22.10
N GLY A 204 -2.00 22.13 -23.38
CA GLY A 204 -1.80 20.91 -24.17
C GLY A 204 -0.32 20.52 -24.31
N HIS A 205 0.43 20.66 -23.22
CA HIS A 205 1.76 20.11 -23.04
C HIS A 205 1.69 19.16 -21.85
N PRO A 206 1.95 17.86 -22.04
CA PRO A 206 2.15 16.95 -20.93
C PRO A 206 3.39 17.45 -20.20
N PHE A 207 3.19 18.18 -19.11
CA PHE A 207 4.29 18.53 -18.23
C PHE A 207 4.83 17.21 -17.68
N SER A 208 6.10 16.99 -18.00
CA SER A 208 6.92 15.90 -17.53
C SER A 208 6.97 15.98 -16.02
N VAL A 209 6.11 15.19 -15.37
CA VAL A 209 6.52 14.57 -14.11
C VAL A 209 7.88 13.92 -14.42
N PRO A 210 8.93 14.09 -13.60
CA PRO A 210 10.23 13.46 -13.83
C PRO A 210 10.16 11.96 -13.52
N TYR A 211 9.24 11.27 -14.19
CA TYR A 211 9.23 9.85 -14.35
C TYR A 211 9.39 9.64 -15.84
N SER A 212 10.48 8.97 -16.21
CA SER A 212 10.67 8.46 -17.56
C SER A 212 9.37 7.80 -18.01
N VAL A 213 8.75 8.37 -19.04
CA VAL A 213 7.64 7.77 -19.78
C VAL A 213 8.19 6.53 -20.47
N GLY A 214 8.35 5.46 -19.71
CA GLY A 214 8.26 4.11 -20.22
C GLY A 214 6.76 3.85 -20.36
N THR A 215 6.18 4.21 -21.51
CA THR A 215 4.86 3.74 -21.91
C THR A 215 4.92 2.22 -22.10
N LEU A 216 4.94 1.48 -21.00
CA LEU A 216 4.33 0.17 -20.97
C LEU A 216 2.90 0.42 -20.52
N PRO A 217 1.88 0.18 -21.36
CA PRO A 217 0.50 0.32 -20.92
C PRO A 217 0.31 -0.53 -19.66
N PHE A 218 -0.48 -0.09 -18.67
CA PHE A 218 -0.70 -0.86 -17.43
C PHE A 218 -1.21 -2.29 -17.71
N ARG A 219 -1.94 -2.49 -18.83
CA ARG A 219 -2.25 -3.83 -19.37
C ARG A 219 -1.01 -4.68 -19.65
N ALA A 220 0.09 -4.09 -20.12
CA ALA A 220 1.39 -4.73 -20.28
C ALA A 220 2.13 -4.97 -18.95
N LEU A 221 1.96 -4.11 -17.93
CA LEU A 221 2.49 -4.33 -16.57
C LEU A 221 1.73 -5.44 -15.84
N ARG A 222 0.40 -5.45 -15.90
CA ARG A 222 -0.45 -6.56 -15.43
C ARG A 222 -0.23 -7.84 -16.25
N ARG A 223 0.02 -7.75 -17.57
CA ARG A 223 0.42 -8.90 -18.39
C ARG A 223 1.85 -9.35 -18.12
N SER A 224 2.79 -8.46 -17.80
CA SER A 224 4.16 -8.83 -17.43
C SER A 224 4.18 -9.42 -16.03
N TRP A 225 3.32 -8.95 -15.13
CA TRP A 225 3.08 -9.53 -13.81
C TRP A 225 2.39 -10.88 -13.92
N ASN A 226 1.34 -11.02 -14.73
CA ASN A 226 0.72 -12.31 -15.03
C ASN A 226 1.71 -13.25 -15.73
N LYS A 227 2.58 -12.76 -16.61
CA LYS A 227 3.67 -13.55 -17.20
C LYS A 227 4.76 -13.92 -16.20
N TRP A 228 5.04 -13.07 -15.22
CA TRP A 228 5.93 -13.39 -14.09
C TRP A 228 5.30 -14.47 -13.20
N TYR A 229 4.00 -14.33 -12.91
CA TYR A 229 3.19 -15.29 -12.17
C TYR A 229 3.09 -16.65 -12.88
N ASP A 230 3.00 -16.65 -14.21
CA ASP A 230 3.01 -17.85 -15.06
C ASP A 230 4.42 -18.47 -15.22
N TRP A 231 5.51 -17.73 -14.96
CA TRP A 231 6.89 -18.24 -15.04
C TRP A 231 7.38 -18.92 -13.75
N TRP A 232 6.64 -18.76 -12.64
CA TRP A 232 6.96 -19.28 -11.32
C TRP A 232 6.06 -20.46 -10.87
N ARG A 233 5.18 -20.94 -11.75
CA ARG A 233 4.50 -22.26 -11.65
C ARG A 233 5.24 -23.30 -12.47
#